data_AF-A0A963L6C6-F1
#
_entry.id   AF-A0A963L6C6-F1
#
_cell.length_a   1.000
_cell.length_b   1.000
_cell.length_c   1.000
_cell.angle_alpha   90.00
_cell.angle_beta   90.00
_cell.angle_gamma   90.00
#
_symmetry.space_group_name_H-M   'P 1'
#
loop_
_entity.id
_entity.type
_entity.pdbx_description
1 polymer ?
#
loop_
_entity_poly.entity_id
_entity_poly.type
_entity_poly.pdbx_seq_one_letter_code
_entity_poly.pdbx_strand_id
1 'polypeptide(L)'
;MPLGNIGTFAPETTGRIGSVMQKLMKPDGAGGWVEEEVVFNALYDALGQLTSFQSTSVAPVFQWGHTYSYEANGNRSGGTITANGASMNFTNGLSYNRLTNAAGITVVTNAAGDITSLLGKTLKYDAAGQLSEATAIPPCPSGVNCSGAQTTLSRFNGWGQRFLRETPLEQSVFSYGPEGFNLLSQTTRDLSSSAISTTEHIWLPTAN
;
A
#
# COMPACT_ATOMS: atom_id res chain seq x y z
N MET A 1 27.98 -9.49 9.74
CA MET A 1 28.14 -8.07 9.35
C MET A 1 27.25 -7.26 10.29
N PRO A 2 27.70 -6.12 10.84
CA PRO A 2 26.83 -5.29 11.65
C PRO A 2 25.72 -4.77 10.75
N LEU A 3 24.46 -4.87 11.19
CA LEU A 3 23.32 -4.19 10.57
C LEU A 3 23.52 -2.69 10.80
N GLY A 4 24.32 -2.05 9.94
CA GLY A 4 24.47 -0.60 9.94
C GLY A 4 23.12 0.05 9.71
N ASN A 5 22.83 1.15 10.41
CA ASN A 5 21.58 1.89 10.27
C ASN A 5 21.31 2.18 8.79
N ILE A 6 20.27 1.54 8.23
CA ILE A 6 19.91 1.59 6.81
C ILE A 6 19.28 2.96 6.45
N GLY A 7 18.88 3.73 7.46
CA GLY A 7 18.46 5.11 7.30
C GLY A 7 18.36 5.86 8.61
N THR A 8 18.24 7.18 8.52
CA THR A 8 17.94 8.07 9.64
C THR A 8 16.72 8.92 9.34
N PHE A 9 15.98 9.28 10.38
CA PHE A 9 14.78 10.12 10.29
C PHE A 9 15.02 11.40 11.07
N ALA A 10 14.70 12.54 10.48
CA ALA A 10 14.71 13.83 11.16
C ALA A 10 13.27 14.36 11.21
N PRO A 11 12.68 14.54 12.40
CA PRO A 11 11.36 15.15 12.50
C PRO A 11 11.45 16.66 12.21
N GLU A 12 10.37 17.24 11.68
CA GLU A 12 10.17 18.69 11.70
C GLU A 12 9.65 19.16 13.07
N THR A 13 9.46 20.48 13.23
CA THR A 13 9.12 21.13 14.51
C THR A 13 7.83 20.64 15.15
N THR A 14 6.94 19.98 14.39
CA THR A 14 5.68 19.41 14.87
C THR A 14 5.77 17.92 15.22
N GLY A 15 6.94 17.30 15.07
CA GLY A 15 7.15 15.86 15.28
C GLY A 15 6.80 14.97 14.08
N ARG A 16 6.31 15.56 12.97
CA ARG A 16 6.12 14.86 11.70
C ARG A 16 7.47 14.60 11.03
N ILE A 17 7.52 13.66 10.09
CA ILE A 17 8.73 13.38 9.30
C ILE A 17 9.10 14.64 8.51
N GLY A 18 10.28 15.21 8.75
CA GLY A 18 10.81 16.31 7.94
C GLY A 18 11.71 15.79 6.82
N SER A 19 12.63 14.88 7.16
CA SER A 19 13.45 14.18 6.17
C SER A 19 13.76 12.74 6.57
N VAL A 20 14.05 11.94 5.54
CA VAL A 20 14.50 10.55 5.65
C VAL A 20 15.77 10.41 4.85
N MET A 21 16.87 10.01 5.47
CA MET A 21 18.07 9.58 4.75
C MET A 21 18.06 8.06 4.64
N GLN A 22 18.39 7.53 3.47
CA GLN A 22 18.60 6.11 3.25
C GLN A 22 19.93 5.87 2.52
N LYS A 23 20.65 4.83 2.92
CA LYS A 23 21.83 4.36 2.19
C LYS A 23 21.38 3.43 1.07
N LEU A 24 21.52 3.87 -0.17
CA LEU A 24 21.10 3.14 -1.37
C LEU A 24 22.29 2.81 -2.27
N MET A 25 22.22 1.70 -2.99
CA MET A 25 23.27 1.26 -3.90
C MET A 25 22.99 1.72 -5.33
N LYS A 26 23.97 2.34 -5.98
CA LYS A 26 23.92 2.66 -7.42
C LYS A 26 25.09 2.03 -8.19
N PRO A 27 24.94 1.81 -9.51
CA PRO A 27 26.06 1.41 -10.34
C PRO A 27 27.18 2.45 -10.29
N ASP A 28 28.43 2.00 -10.25
CA ASP A 28 29.62 2.87 -10.25
C ASP A 28 30.15 3.21 -11.66
N GLY A 29 29.57 2.60 -12.71
CA GLY A 29 30.00 2.75 -14.10
C GLY A 29 31.19 1.87 -14.51
N ALA A 30 31.79 1.14 -13.57
CA ALA A 30 32.88 0.17 -13.78
C ALA A 30 32.42 -1.30 -13.61
N GLY A 31 31.10 -1.52 -13.51
CA GLY A 31 30.50 -2.85 -13.28
C GLY A 31 30.36 -3.22 -11.81
N GLY A 32 30.66 -2.30 -10.89
CA GLY A 32 30.47 -2.43 -9.45
C GLY A 32 29.29 -1.60 -8.93
N TRP A 33 29.15 -1.59 -7.61
CA TRP A 33 28.11 -0.88 -6.89
C TRP A 33 28.73 0.01 -5.82
N VAL A 34 28.24 1.24 -5.71
CA VAL A 34 28.65 2.20 -4.69
C VAL A 34 27.45 2.64 -3.86
N GLU A 35 27.64 2.76 -2.55
CA GLU A 35 26.65 3.29 -1.62
C GLU A 35 26.57 4.81 -1.73
N GLU A 36 25.35 5.36 -1.74
CA GLU A 36 25.07 6.78 -1.68
C GLU A 36 24.04 7.05 -0.58
N GLU A 37 24.25 8.11 0.19
CA GLU A 37 23.24 8.61 1.13
C GLU A 37 22.22 9.46 0.37
N VAL A 38 21.01 8.95 0.26
CA VAL A 38 19.90 9.60 -0.44
C VAL A 38 18.96 10.19 0.58
N VAL A 39 18.81 11.51 0.56
CA VAL A 39 17.91 12.24 1.44
C VAL A 39 16.59 12.49 0.72
N PHE A 40 15.49 12.19 1.39
CA PHE A 40 14.13 12.49 0.98
C PHE A 40 13.54 13.53 1.91
N ASN A 41 13.01 14.63 1.36
CA ASN A 41 12.36 15.67 2.13
C ASN A 41 10.84 15.55 2.02
N ALA A 42 10.17 15.65 3.16
CA ALA A 42 8.72 15.75 3.26
C ALA A 42 8.32 17.22 3.44
N LEU A 43 7.36 17.68 2.65
CA LEU A 43 6.76 19.01 2.79
C LEU A 43 5.28 18.89 3.09
N TYR A 44 4.77 19.81 3.88
CA TYR A 44 3.36 19.85 4.28
C TYR A 44 2.74 21.21 3.98
N ASP A 45 1.43 21.24 3.77
CA ASP A 45 0.68 22.49 3.75
C ASP A 45 0.38 23.01 5.17
N ALA A 46 -0.32 24.14 5.26
CA ALA A 46 -0.70 24.76 6.53
C ALA A 46 -1.66 23.90 7.37
N LEU A 47 -2.39 22.97 6.75
CA LEU A 47 -3.28 22.02 7.42
C LEU A 47 -2.53 20.75 7.85
N GLY A 48 -1.27 20.61 7.45
CA GLY A 48 -0.44 19.47 7.78
C GLY A 48 -0.57 18.28 6.82
N GLN A 49 -1.11 18.49 5.63
CA GLN A 49 -1.23 17.46 4.61
C GLN A 49 0.08 17.38 3.83
N LEU A 50 0.58 16.16 3.58
CA LEU A 50 1.83 15.93 2.86
C LEU A 50 1.68 16.39 1.41
N THR A 51 2.39 17.42 0.98
CA THR A 51 2.33 17.96 -0.40
C THR A 51 3.48 17.48 -1.27
N SER A 52 4.59 17.07 -0.67
CA SER A 52 5.77 16.61 -1.41
C SER A 52 6.55 15.57 -0.60
N PHE A 53 7.04 14.54 -1.25
CA PHE A 53 8.06 13.64 -0.72
C PHE A 53 9.08 13.33 -1.82
N GLN A 54 10.23 13.99 -1.78
CA GLN A 54 11.16 13.99 -2.91
C GLN A 54 12.60 13.78 -2.47
N SER A 55 13.33 12.97 -3.25
CA SER A 55 14.77 12.83 -3.14
C SER A 55 15.48 14.11 -3.52
N THR A 56 16.55 14.44 -2.80
CA THR A 56 17.50 15.50 -3.16
C THR A 56 18.71 14.99 -3.91
N SER A 57 18.78 13.69 -4.22
CA SER A 57 19.92 13.11 -4.94
C SER A 57 20.01 13.65 -6.37
N VAL A 58 21.25 13.85 -6.82
CA VAL A 58 21.57 14.23 -8.20
C VAL A 58 21.78 13.00 -9.09
N ALA A 59 21.86 11.80 -8.52
CA ALA A 59 21.98 10.57 -9.27
C ALA A 59 20.63 10.22 -9.93
N PRO A 60 20.55 10.06 -11.26
CA PRO A 60 19.28 9.82 -11.95
C PRO A 60 18.48 8.62 -11.41
N VAL A 61 19.17 7.57 -10.98
CA VAL A 61 18.56 6.36 -10.39
C VAL A 61 17.85 6.62 -9.06
N PHE A 62 18.18 7.71 -8.38
CA PHE A 62 17.62 8.12 -7.11
C PHE A 62 16.81 9.42 -7.20
N GLN A 63 16.66 9.99 -8.41
CA GLN A 63 15.76 11.12 -8.67
C GLN A 63 14.32 10.62 -8.71
N TRP A 64 13.80 10.33 -7.54
CA TRP A 64 12.43 9.88 -7.34
C TRP A 64 11.71 10.82 -6.38
N GLY A 65 10.42 10.95 -6.58
CA GLY A 65 9.60 11.71 -5.66
C GLY A 65 8.14 11.73 -6.05
N HIS A 66 7.33 12.18 -5.10
CA HIS A 66 5.90 12.36 -5.25
C HIS A 66 5.49 13.78 -4.89
N THR A 67 4.53 14.30 -5.64
CA THR A 67 3.75 15.46 -5.20
C THR A 67 2.32 15.03 -4.93
N TYR A 68 1.62 15.81 -4.12
CA TYR A 68 0.25 15.56 -3.72
C TYR A 68 -0.52 16.88 -3.74
N SER A 69 -1.76 16.82 -4.20
CA SER A 69 -2.69 17.95 -4.17
C SER A 69 -4.00 17.53 -3.53
N TYR A 70 -4.67 18.50 -2.91
CA TYR A 70 -5.89 18.28 -2.14
C TYR A 70 -6.97 19.30 -2.51
N GLU A 71 -8.22 18.88 -2.40
CA GLU A 71 -9.40 19.73 -2.45
C GLU A 71 -9.60 20.44 -1.09
N ALA A 72 -10.44 21.47 -1.05
CA ALA A 72 -10.73 22.21 0.18
C ALA A 72 -11.33 21.35 1.32
N ASN A 73 -11.98 20.25 0.99
CA ASN A 73 -12.53 19.27 1.95
C ASN A 73 -11.46 18.26 2.44
N GLY A 74 -10.21 18.38 1.99
CA GLY A 74 -9.10 17.49 2.33
C GLY A 74 -9.00 16.21 1.48
N ASN A 75 -9.86 16.00 0.50
CA ASN A 75 -9.73 14.87 -0.41
C ASN A 75 -8.50 15.06 -1.30
N ARG A 76 -7.74 13.99 -1.53
CA ARG A 76 -6.66 14.04 -2.52
C ARG A 76 -7.26 14.23 -3.92
N SER A 77 -6.81 15.26 -4.64
CA SER A 77 -7.20 15.58 -6.02
C SER A 77 -6.20 15.11 -7.06
N GLY A 78 -4.94 14.86 -6.66
CA GLY A 78 -3.92 14.48 -7.62
C GLY A 78 -2.52 14.31 -7.04
N GLY A 79 -1.55 14.28 -7.95
CA GLY A 79 -0.13 14.21 -7.66
C GLY A 79 0.70 13.74 -8.87
N THR A 80 2.01 13.93 -8.80
CA THR A 80 2.95 13.45 -9.82
C THR A 80 3.95 12.46 -9.24
N ILE A 81 4.50 11.59 -10.09
CA ILE A 81 5.66 10.73 -9.77
C ILE A 81 6.83 11.24 -10.60
N THR A 82 7.83 11.84 -9.94
CA THR A 82 8.93 12.55 -10.61
C THR A 82 9.83 11.61 -11.41
N ALA A 83 9.98 10.33 -11.02
CA ALA A 83 10.85 9.38 -11.71
C ALA A 83 10.48 9.17 -13.20
N ASN A 84 9.20 9.32 -13.57
CA ASN A 84 8.73 9.18 -14.95
C ASN A 84 7.88 10.38 -15.43
N GLY A 85 7.73 11.43 -14.62
CA GLY A 85 6.84 12.57 -14.90
C GLY A 85 5.35 12.23 -14.98
N ALA A 86 4.95 11.01 -14.61
CA ALA A 86 3.56 10.56 -14.71
C ALA A 86 2.69 11.32 -13.72
N SER A 87 1.60 11.92 -14.23
CA SER A 87 0.59 12.60 -13.41
C SER A 87 -0.58 11.67 -13.12
N MET A 88 -1.06 11.69 -11.88
CA MET A 88 -2.25 10.99 -11.42
C MET A 88 -3.27 12.02 -10.98
N ASN A 89 -4.47 11.95 -11.55
CA ASN A 89 -5.60 12.78 -11.16
C ASN A 89 -6.65 11.92 -10.45
N PHE A 90 -7.26 12.47 -9.41
CA PHE A 90 -8.36 11.85 -8.68
C PHE A 90 -9.56 12.79 -8.74
N THR A 91 -10.76 12.24 -8.91
CA THR A 91 -11.99 13.02 -8.87
C THR A 91 -12.90 12.44 -7.80
N ASN A 92 -13.41 13.31 -6.95
CA ASN A 92 -14.34 12.96 -5.90
C ASN A 92 -15.73 13.53 -6.23
N GLY A 93 -16.78 12.82 -5.81
CA GLY A 93 -18.15 13.30 -5.90
C GLY A 93 -18.38 14.48 -4.96
N LEU A 94 -18.94 15.56 -5.50
CA LEU A 94 -19.07 16.87 -4.85
C LEU A 94 -19.83 16.87 -3.51
N SER A 95 -20.66 15.85 -3.23
CA SER A 95 -21.54 15.84 -2.06
C SER A 95 -21.12 14.88 -0.94
N TYR A 96 -20.19 13.94 -1.18
CA TYR A 96 -19.96 12.83 -0.23
C TYR A 96 -18.51 12.36 -0.10
N ASN A 97 -17.52 13.09 -0.64
CA ASN A 97 -16.12 12.68 -0.61
C ASN A 97 -15.88 11.26 -1.20
N ARG A 98 -16.75 10.80 -2.10
CA ARG A 98 -16.66 9.48 -2.73
C ARG A 98 -15.76 9.58 -3.95
N LEU A 99 -14.71 8.77 -4.01
CA LEU A 99 -13.87 8.67 -5.20
C LEU A 99 -14.71 8.15 -6.39
N THR A 100 -14.75 8.91 -7.48
CA THR A 100 -15.47 8.55 -8.71
C THR A 100 -14.54 8.28 -9.88
N ASN A 101 -13.31 8.80 -9.83
CA ASN A 101 -12.26 8.51 -10.81
C ASN A 101 -10.90 8.43 -10.13
N ALA A 102 -10.12 7.41 -10.49
CA ALA A 102 -8.74 7.24 -10.08
C ALA A 102 -7.85 7.09 -11.31
N ALA A 103 -7.04 8.10 -11.60
CA ALA A 103 -6.09 8.12 -12.71
C ALA A 103 -6.72 7.75 -14.07
N GLY A 104 -7.90 8.30 -14.38
CA GLY A 104 -8.64 8.03 -15.61
C GLY A 104 -9.52 6.78 -15.55
N ILE A 105 -9.49 6.00 -14.46
CA ILE A 105 -10.29 4.80 -14.28
C ILE A 105 -11.51 5.12 -13.41
N THR A 106 -12.69 4.84 -13.95
CA THR A 106 -13.96 5.01 -13.23
C THR A 106 -14.01 4.13 -12.00
N VAL A 107 -14.41 4.73 -10.88
CA VAL A 107 -14.67 4.06 -9.62
C VAL A 107 -16.18 3.94 -9.45
N VAL A 108 -16.67 2.73 -9.21
CA VAL A 108 -18.08 2.48 -8.96
C VAL A 108 -18.27 2.22 -7.48
N THR A 109 -19.28 2.85 -6.88
CA THR A 109 -19.65 2.66 -5.48
C THR A 109 -21.09 2.22 -5.32
N ASN A 110 -21.41 1.49 -4.26
CA ASN A 110 -22.80 1.17 -3.88
C ASN A 110 -23.47 2.33 -3.10
N ALA A 111 -24.71 2.11 -2.64
CA ALA A 111 -25.45 3.10 -1.84
C ALA A 111 -24.79 3.40 -0.48
N ALA A 112 -24.21 2.38 0.17
CA ALA A 112 -23.47 2.53 1.43
C ALA A 112 -22.17 3.35 1.28
N GLY A 113 -21.66 3.46 0.04
CA GLY A 113 -20.43 4.19 -0.27
C GLY A 113 -19.21 3.29 -0.49
N ASP A 114 -19.38 1.97 -0.43
CA ASP A 114 -18.29 1.03 -0.69
C ASP A 114 -17.95 0.99 -2.17
N ILE A 115 -16.66 0.92 -2.49
CA ILE A 115 -16.17 0.76 -3.85
C ILE A 115 -16.47 -0.66 -4.33
N THR A 116 -17.32 -0.83 -5.33
CA THR A 116 -17.66 -2.13 -5.93
C THR A 116 -16.89 -2.44 -7.21
N SER A 117 -16.25 -1.43 -7.81
CA SER A 117 -15.36 -1.61 -8.96
C SER A 117 -14.23 -0.59 -9.00
N LEU A 118 -12.99 -1.06 -9.13
CA LEU A 118 -11.79 -0.23 -9.21
C LEU A 118 -10.65 -1.00 -9.89
N LEU A 119 -9.94 -0.37 -10.83
CA LEU A 119 -8.74 -0.92 -11.50
C LEU A 119 -8.95 -2.34 -12.07
N GLY A 120 -10.10 -2.59 -12.70
CA GLY A 120 -10.43 -3.91 -13.27
C GLY A 120 -10.73 -5.00 -12.22
N LYS A 121 -10.95 -4.61 -10.96
CA LYS A 121 -11.38 -5.49 -9.87
C LYS A 121 -12.85 -5.26 -9.55
N THR A 122 -13.60 -6.32 -9.35
CA THR A 122 -14.94 -6.30 -8.77
C THR A 122 -14.87 -6.66 -7.30
N LEU A 123 -15.50 -5.85 -6.45
CA LEU A 123 -15.45 -5.98 -5.00
C LEU A 123 -16.87 -6.20 -4.46
N LYS A 124 -17.02 -7.14 -3.52
CA LYS A 124 -18.28 -7.39 -2.81
C LYS A 124 -18.05 -7.36 -1.31
N TYR A 125 -19.08 -6.89 -0.62
CA TYR A 125 -19.06 -6.69 0.82
C TYR A 125 -20.17 -7.55 1.44
N ASP A 126 -19.91 -8.01 2.66
CA ASP A 126 -20.96 -8.61 3.48
C ASP A 126 -21.88 -7.54 4.09
N ALA A 127 -22.87 -8.00 4.87
CA ALA A 127 -23.85 -7.11 5.51
C ALA A 127 -23.22 -6.16 6.56
N ALA A 128 -22.00 -6.45 7.04
CA ALA A 128 -21.27 -5.59 7.96
C ALA A 128 -20.36 -4.58 7.24
N GLY A 129 -20.37 -4.56 5.90
CA GLY A 129 -19.51 -3.67 5.10
C GLY A 129 -18.07 -4.16 5.00
N GLN A 130 -17.81 -5.45 5.23
CA GLN A 130 -16.46 -6.01 5.15
C GLN A 130 -16.24 -6.64 3.78
N LEU A 131 -15.05 -6.41 3.19
CA LEU A 131 -14.72 -6.93 1.86
C LEU A 131 -14.65 -8.46 1.86
N SER A 132 -15.73 -9.11 1.44
CA SER A 132 -15.93 -10.56 1.48
C SER A 132 -15.44 -11.26 0.22
N GLU A 133 -15.44 -10.56 -0.91
CA GLU A 133 -15.00 -11.08 -2.21
C GLU A 133 -14.30 -10.00 -3.03
N ALA A 134 -13.17 -10.34 -3.65
CA ALA A 134 -12.51 -9.50 -4.64
C ALA A 134 -12.14 -10.35 -5.86
N THR A 135 -12.68 -9.99 -7.02
CA THR A 135 -12.49 -10.72 -8.27
C THR A 135 -11.74 -9.84 -9.27
N ALA A 136 -10.65 -10.35 -9.83
CA ALA A 136 -9.82 -9.61 -10.78
C ALA A 136 -9.16 -10.55 -11.79
N ILE A 137 -8.90 -10.04 -12.99
CA ILE A 137 -7.96 -10.72 -13.89
C ILE A 137 -6.55 -10.37 -13.38
N PRO A 138 -5.75 -11.35 -12.94
CA PRO A 138 -4.40 -11.07 -12.47
C PRO A 138 -3.56 -10.50 -13.62
N PRO A 139 -2.60 -9.58 -13.34
CA PRO A 139 -1.62 -9.20 -14.35
C PRO A 139 -0.85 -10.45 -14.76
N CYS A 140 -1.04 -10.89 -16.00
CA CYS A 140 -0.33 -12.05 -16.52
C CYS A 140 1.08 -11.65 -16.93
N PRO A 141 2.12 -12.35 -16.42
CA PRO A 141 3.44 -12.28 -17.01
C PRO A 141 3.34 -12.58 -18.51
N SER A 142 4.12 -11.88 -19.33
CA SER A 142 4.17 -12.13 -20.77
C SER A 142 4.44 -13.62 -21.05
N GLY A 143 3.62 -14.24 -21.89
CA GLY A 143 3.73 -15.66 -22.25
C GLY A 143 3.06 -16.65 -21.28
N VAL A 144 2.43 -16.18 -20.20
CA VAL A 144 1.67 -17.02 -19.27
C VAL A 144 0.18 -16.85 -19.54
N ASN A 145 -0.52 -17.94 -19.84
CA ASN A 145 -1.97 -17.95 -19.96
C ASN A 145 -2.62 -18.08 -18.57
N CYS A 146 -2.83 -16.95 -17.88
CA CYS A 146 -3.76 -16.92 -16.75
C CYS A 146 -5.16 -16.63 -17.28
N SER A 147 -5.80 -17.67 -17.84
CA SER A 147 -7.17 -17.56 -18.30
C SER A 147 -8.12 -17.39 -17.13
N GLY A 148 -8.88 -16.30 -17.13
CA GLY A 148 -10.04 -16.11 -16.27
C GLY A 148 -9.80 -15.22 -15.05
N ALA A 149 -10.87 -14.57 -14.61
CA ALA A 149 -10.88 -13.81 -13.38
C ALA A 149 -10.64 -14.75 -12.18
N GLN A 150 -9.76 -14.34 -11.28
CA GLN A 150 -9.46 -15.03 -10.03
C GLN A 150 -10.21 -14.34 -8.91
N THR A 151 -10.82 -15.13 -8.03
CA THR A 151 -11.61 -14.63 -6.90
C THR A 151 -10.86 -14.89 -5.60
N THR A 152 -10.67 -13.82 -4.83
CA THR A 152 -10.24 -13.88 -3.43
C THR A 152 -11.46 -13.81 -2.53
N LEU A 153 -11.63 -14.80 -1.66
CA LEU A 153 -12.66 -14.80 -0.63
C LEU A 153 -12.05 -14.42 0.71
N SER A 154 -12.80 -13.68 1.53
CA SER A 154 -12.45 -13.37 2.91
C SER A 154 -13.61 -13.71 3.84
N ARG A 155 -13.28 -14.16 5.05
CA ARG A 155 -14.26 -14.37 6.13
C ARG A 155 -13.79 -13.68 7.38
N PHE A 156 -14.75 -13.16 8.12
CA PHE A 156 -14.53 -12.34 9.29
C PHE A 156 -15.27 -12.93 10.50
N ASN A 157 -14.68 -12.76 11.68
CA ASN A 157 -15.32 -13.17 12.93
C ASN A 157 -16.26 -12.06 13.44
N GLY A 158 -16.92 -12.30 14.59
CA GLY A 158 -17.84 -11.33 15.19
C GLY A 158 -17.21 -10.01 15.64
N TRP A 159 -15.88 -9.91 15.64
CA TRP A 159 -15.12 -8.69 15.92
C TRP A 159 -14.64 -7.98 14.65
N GLY A 160 -15.03 -8.47 13.48
CA GLY A 160 -14.63 -7.93 12.18
C GLY A 160 -13.18 -8.22 11.79
N GLN A 161 -12.54 -9.18 12.45
CA GLN A 161 -11.19 -9.60 12.10
C GLN A 161 -11.25 -10.68 11.02
N ARG A 162 -10.43 -10.56 9.99
CA ARG A 162 -10.35 -11.54 8.91
C ARG A 162 -9.67 -12.80 9.44
N PHE A 163 -10.40 -13.89 9.64
CA PHE A 163 -9.79 -15.15 10.09
C PHE A 163 -9.44 -16.09 8.93
N LEU A 164 -10.00 -15.87 7.74
CA LEU A 164 -9.75 -16.69 6.56
C LEU A 164 -9.63 -15.80 5.31
N ARG A 165 -8.65 -16.14 4.45
CA ARG A 165 -8.54 -15.65 3.08
C ARG A 165 -8.26 -16.81 2.14
N GLU A 166 -9.01 -16.91 1.06
CA GLU A 166 -8.83 -17.95 0.05
C GLU A 166 -8.61 -17.32 -1.31
N THR A 167 -7.64 -17.85 -2.04
CA THR A 167 -7.44 -17.62 -3.46
C THR A 167 -7.45 -18.98 -4.17
N PRO A 168 -7.45 -19.02 -5.51
CA PRO A 168 -7.41 -20.29 -6.22
C PRO A 168 -6.10 -21.07 -6.03
N LEU A 169 -5.05 -20.42 -5.52
CA LEU A 169 -3.74 -21.04 -5.28
C LEU A 169 -3.43 -21.26 -3.80
N GLU A 170 -4.05 -20.51 -2.90
CA GLU A 170 -3.65 -20.47 -1.49
C GLU A 170 -4.83 -20.26 -0.55
N GLN A 171 -4.74 -20.86 0.64
CA GLN A 171 -5.63 -20.57 1.77
C GLN A 171 -4.80 -20.04 2.94
N SER A 172 -5.16 -18.88 3.48
CA SER A 172 -4.52 -18.28 4.66
C SER A 172 -5.51 -18.21 5.83
N VAL A 173 -5.10 -18.70 7.00
CA VAL A 173 -5.81 -18.56 8.28
C VAL A 173 -5.05 -17.57 9.16
N PHE A 174 -5.78 -16.67 9.80
CA PHE A 174 -5.23 -15.63 10.66
C PHE A 174 -5.69 -15.84 12.10
N SER A 175 -4.75 -15.77 13.04
CA SER A 175 -5.01 -15.89 14.48
C SER A 175 -4.72 -14.57 15.16
N TYR A 176 -5.58 -14.17 16.10
CA TYR A 176 -5.47 -12.90 16.82
C TYR A 176 -5.33 -13.14 18.32
N GLY A 177 -4.65 -12.20 18.99
CA GLY A 177 -4.48 -12.22 20.44
C GLY A 177 -5.78 -11.87 21.16
N PRO A 178 -5.80 -12.03 22.49
CA PRO A 178 -7.00 -11.80 23.30
C PRO A 178 -7.53 -10.36 23.21
N GLU A 179 -6.67 -9.39 22.94
CA GLU A 179 -7.05 -7.99 22.73
C GLU A 179 -7.62 -7.72 21.33
N GLY A 180 -7.57 -8.69 20.43
CA GLY A 180 -8.23 -8.69 19.13
C GLY A 180 -7.51 -7.90 18.02
N PHE A 181 -6.70 -6.90 18.33
CA PHE A 181 -5.96 -6.15 17.29
C PHE A 181 -4.60 -6.75 16.96
N ASN A 182 -4.04 -7.55 17.85
CA ASN A 182 -2.73 -8.18 17.67
C ASN A 182 -2.86 -9.42 16.79
N LEU A 183 -2.51 -9.32 15.50
CA LEU A 183 -2.32 -10.50 14.65
C LEU A 183 -1.17 -11.33 15.23
N LEU A 184 -1.43 -12.55 15.69
CA LEU A 184 -0.41 -13.44 16.26
C LEU A 184 0.25 -14.30 15.19
N SER A 185 -0.54 -14.81 14.25
CA SER A 185 -0.01 -15.65 13.19
C SER A 185 -0.85 -15.61 11.93
N GLN A 186 -0.17 -15.83 10.80
CA GLN A 186 -0.76 -16.15 9.52
C GLN A 186 -0.20 -17.49 9.06
N THR A 187 -1.07 -18.49 8.94
CA THR A 187 -0.72 -19.80 8.36
C THR A 187 -1.28 -19.88 6.95
N THR A 188 -0.42 -20.10 5.96
CA THR A 188 -0.79 -20.20 4.55
C THR A 188 -0.52 -21.61 4.04
N ARG A 189 -1.51 -22.19 3.38
CA ARG A 189 -1.41 -23.46 2.66
C ARG A 189 -1.46 -23.19 1.16
N ASP A 190 -0.43 -23.61 0.44
CA ASP A 190 -0.45 -23.73 -1.01
C ASP A 190 -1.35 -24.91 -1.40
N LEU A 191 -2.37 -24.66 -2.22
CA LEU A 191 -3.36 -25.66 -2.59
C LEU A 191 -2.85 -26.66 -3.62
N SER A 192 -1.82 -26.29 -4.40
CA SER A 192 -1.20 -27.14 -5.42
C SER A 192 -0.21 -28.13 -4.82
N SER A 193 0.59 -27.69 -3.86
CA SER A 193 1.66 -28.48 -3.24
C SER A 193 1.29 -29.04 -1.87
N SER A 194 0.20 -28.54 -1.26
CA SER A 194 -0.13 -28.77 0.16
C SER A 194 0.92 -28.25 1.13
N ALA A 195 1.92 -27.49 0.66
CA ALA A 195 2.93 -26.91 1.53
C ALA A 195 2.28 -25.90 2.48
N ILE A 196 2.72 -25.91 3.74
CA ILE A 196 2.23 -25.01 4.78
C ILE A 196 3.39 -24.14 5.24
N SER A 197 3.15 -22.84 5.32
CA SER A 197 4.05 -21.86 5.92
C SER A 197 3.31 -21.05 6.98
N THR A 198 4.00 -20.69 8.05
CA THR A 198 3.45 -19.85 9.11
C THR A 198 4.37 -18.69 9.39
N THR A 199 3.82 -17.49 9.39
CA THR A 199 4.47 -16.29 9.91
C THR A 199 3.86 -15.99 11.27
N GLU A 200 4.71 -15.89 12.29
CA GLU A 200 4.32 -15.47 13.64
C GLU A 200 4.78 -14.04 13.91
N HIS A 201 3.96 -13.29 14.64
CA HIS A 201 4.22 -11.91 15.01
C HIS A 201 4.32 -11.78 16.53
N ILE A 202 5.40 -11.15 16.98
CA ILE A 202 5.64 -10.88 18.40
C ILE A 202 5.35 -9.40 18.64
N TRP A 203 4.39 -9.13 19.51
CA TRP A 203 4.05 -7.78 19.94
C TRP A 203 4.83 -7.45 21.20
N LEU A 204 5.70 -6.45 21.11
CA LEU A 204 6.47 -5.96 22.25
C LEU A 204 5.66 -4.86 22.94
N PRO A 205 5.66 -4.81 24.29
CA PRO A 205 5.04 -3.71 25.01
C PRO A 205 5.75 -2.40 24.62
N THR A 206 4.98 -1.32 24.49
CA THR A 206 5.55 0.02 24.40
C THR A 206 6.29 0.31 25.71
N ALA A 207 7.53 0.79 25.61
CA ALA A 207 8.29 1.23 26.78
C ALA A 207 7.50 2.32 27.51
N ASN A 208 7.30 2.13 28.82
CA ASN A 208 6.68 3.11 29.71
C ASN A 208 7.56 4.34 29.90
#